data_AF-A0A0N4UEW7-F1
#
_entry.id   AF-A0A0N4UEW7-F1
#
_cell.length_a   1.000
_cell.length_b   1.000
_cell.length_c   1.000
_cell.angle_alpha   90.00
_cell.angle_beta   90.00
_cell.angle_gamma   90.00
#
_symmetry.space_group_name_H-M   'P 1'
#
loop_
_entity.id
_entity.type
_entity.pdbx_description
1 polymer ?
#
loop_
_entity_poly.entity_id
_entity_poly.type
_entity_poly.pdbx_seq_one_letter_code
_entity_poly.pdbx_strand_id
1 'polypeptide(L)'
;MLHVVAFITLVSMVLAGSIPSIKSLESLIDRCSLCEQMANDIKQKYDDSFDNVGAEEIAEDLRQECAKLIESHFLEQICEVTVTSLASPFLKKLKEGESTHNICVFARFCRD
;
A
#
# COMPACT_ATOMS: atom_id res chain seq x y z
N MET A 1 -51.53 -24.52 -18.83
CA MET A 1 -51.24 -24.33 -17.39
C MET A 1 -49.74 -24.23 -17.25
N LEU A 2 -49.28 -22.98 -17.19
CA LEU A 2 -47.90 -22.61 -16.87
C LEU A 2 -47.73 -22.84 -15.36
N HIS A 3 -46.64 -23.49 -14.98
CA HIS A 3 -45.87 -23.38 -13.73
C HIS A 3 -45.23 -24.75 -13.43
N VAL A 4 -43.93 -24.85 -13.71
CA VAL A 4 -42.86 -24.98 -12.70
C VAL A 4 -43.01 -26.32 -11.97
N VAL A 5 -42.12 -27.28 -12.15
CA VAL A 5 -41.05 -27.56 -11.18
C VAL A 5 -40.41 -28.84 -11.73
N ALA A 6 -39.43 -28.71 -12.62
CA ALA A 6 -38.48 -29.79 -12.88
C ALA A 6 -37.11 -29.21 -12.51
N PHE A 7 -36.87 -29.23 -11.20
CA PHE A 7 -35.61 -28.91 -10.55
C PHE A 7 -34.50 -29.72 -11.21
N ILE A 8 -33.78 -29.12 -12.15
CA ILE A 8 -32.47 -29.60 -12.56
C ILE A 8 -31.49 -29.06 -11.52
N THR A 9 -31.43 -29.77 -10.40
CA THR A 9 -30.37 -29.69 -9.39
C THR A 9 -29.07 -30.20 -9.99
N LEU A 10 -28.41 -29.38 -10.80
CA LEU A 10 -27.01 -29.62 -11.17
C LEU A 10 -26.11 -29.05 -10.08
N VAL A 11 -25.94 -29.89 -9.06
CA VAL A 11 -24.93 -29.84 -8.01
C VAL A 11 -23.56 -29.97 -8.68
N SER A 12 -23.00 -28.87 -9.18
CA SER A 12 -21.60 -28.84 -9.58
C SER A 12 -20.78 -28.44 -8.37
N MET A 13 -20.19 -29.47 -7.75
CA MET A 13 -19.11 -29.43 -6.78
C MET A 13 -18.28 -28.15 -6.90
N VAL A 14 -18.55 -27.18 -6.02
CA VAL A 14 -17.50 -26.24 -5.63
C VAL A 14 -16.53 -27.10 -4.86
N LEU A 15 -15.46 -27.47 -5.56
CA LEU A 15 -14.28 -28.10 -5.02
C LEU A 15 -14.03 -27.47 -3.66
N ALA A 16 -14.07 -28.30 -2.61
CA ALA A 16 -13.47 -28.02 -1.33
C ALA A 16 -11.94 -27.94 -1.48
N GLY A 17 -11.48 -27.15 -2.46
CA GLY A 17 -10.15 -26.60 -2.50
C GLY A 17 -10.09 -25.74 -1.26
N SER A 18 -9.57 -26.37 -0.20
CA SER A 18 -8.85 -25.76 0.89
C SER A 18 -8.62 -24.29 0.56
N ILE A 19 -9.46 -23.40 1.12
CA ILE A 19 -9.11 -22.00 1.20
C ILE A 19 -7.75 -22.08 1.87
N PRO A 20 -6.62 -21.82 1.16
CA PRO A 20 -5.36 -21.69 1.85
C PRO A 20 -5.69 -20.65 2.90
N SER A 21 -5.61 -21.06 4.17
CA SER A 21 -5.83 -20.16 5.28
C SER A 21 -4.87 -19.03 5.00
N ILE A 22 -5.40 -17.94 4.44
CA ILE A 22 -4.66 -16.74 4.14
C ILE A 22 -4.39 -16.23 5.53
N LYS A 23 -3.33 -16.77 6.12
CA LYS A 23 -2.69 -16.29 7.30
C LYS A 23 -2.31 -14.88 6.90
N SER A 24 -3.24 -13.96 7.15
CA SER A 24 -3.05 -12.56 7.43
C SER A 24 -1.66 -12.13 6.95
N LEU A 25 -1.53 -11.92 5.63
CA LEU A 25 -0.29 -11.42 5.03
C LEU A 25 0.07 -10.04 5.61
N GLU A 26 -0.92 -9.38 6.23
CA GLU A 26 -0.81 -8.25 7.17
C GLU A 26 0.30 -8.39 8.22
N SER A 27 0.77 -9.61 8.52
CA SER A 27 1.81 -9.84 9.53
C SER A 27 3.26 -9.75 9.03
N LEU A 28 3.55 -9.79 7.72
CA LEU A 28 4.95 -10.04 7.28
C LEU A 28 5.67 -8.87 6.63
N ILE A 29 4.96 -7.88 6.06
CA ILE A 29 5.64 -6.69 5.54
C ILE A 29 5.81 -5.73 6.71
N ASP A 30 7.03 -5.69 7.25
CA ASP A 30 7.40 -4.73 8.26
C ASP A 30 7.12 -3.30 7.76
N ARG A 31 6.54 -2.46 8.62
CA ARG A 31 6.18 -1.07 8.26
C ARG A 31 7.37 -0.27 7.75
N CYS A 32 8.57 -0.55 8.26
CA CYS A 32 9.80 0.06 7.78
C CYS A 32 10.06 -0.34 6.32
N SER A 33 10.01 -1.64 6.02
CA SER A 33 10.20 -2.16 4.66
C SER A 33 9.18 -1.59 3.67
N LEU A 34 7.92 -1.46 4.09
CA LEU A 34 6.88 -0.83 3.28
C LEU A 34 7.23 0.61 2.94
N CYS A 35 7.60 1.39 3.97
CA CYS A 35 8.01 2.78 3.77
C CYS A 35 9.24 2.90 2.88
N GLU A 36 10.25 2.05 3.10
CA GLU A 36 11.47 2.08 2.31
C GLU A 36 11.21 1.76 0.85
N GLN A 37 10.33 0.79 0.59
CA GLN A 37 9.90 0.48 -0.77
C GLN A 37 9.19 1.67 -1.42
N MET A 38 8.17 2.23 -0.77
CA MET A 38 7.46 3.41 -1.30
C MET A 38 8.41 4.59 -1.56
N ALA A 39 9.33 4.87 -0.64
CA ALA A 39 10.31 5.94 -0.77
C ALA A 39 11.28 5.69 -1.94
N ASN A 40 11.73 4.45 -2.13
CA ASN A 40 12.59 4.09 -3.26
C ASN A 40 11.86 4.16 -4.60
N ASP A 41 10.60 3.71 -4.65
CA ASP A 41 9.78 3.75 -5.86
C ASP A 41 9.53 5.20 -6.29
N ILE A 42 9.26 6.09 -5.32
CA ILE A 42 9.13 7.53 -5.56
C ILE A 42 10.46 8.14 -6.04
N LYS A 43 11.59 7.83 -5.39
CA LYS A 43 12.90 8.29 -5.86
C LYS A 43 13.20 7.87 -7.28
N GLN A 44 12.91 6.62 -7.62
CA GLN A 44 13.08 6.11 -8.97
C GLN A 44 12.14 6.81 -9.96
N LYS A 45 10.87 7.02 -9.60
CA LYS A 45 9.88 7.71 -10.45
C LYS A 45 10.33 9.12 -10.83
N TYR A 46 11.01 9.80 -9.91
CA TYR A 46 11.49 11.17 -10.10
C TYR A 46 12.98 11.28 -10.43
N ASP A 47 13.67 10.16 -10.68
CA ASP A 47 15.13 10.12 -10.95
C ASP A 47 15.94 10.90 -9.89
N ASP A 48 15.57 10.73 -8.62
CA ASP A 48 16.09 11.45 -7.44
C ASP A 48 15.97 13.01 -7.52
N SER A 49 15.21 13.55 -8.47
CA SER A 49 15.02 14.99 -8.67
C SER A 49 13.61 15.46 -8.30
N PHE A 50 13.52 16.35 -7.30
CA PHE A 50 12.24 16.78 -6.73
C PHE A 50 11.94 18.27 -6.92
N ASP A 51 12.76 19.01 -7.67
CA ASP A 51 12.74 20.47 -7.73
C ASP A 51 11.37 21.04 -8.10
N ASN A 52 10.66 20.39 -9.01
CA ASN A 52 9.36 20.80 -9.52
C ASN A 52 8.18 19.99 -8.94
N VAL A 53 8.46 19.11 -7.97
CA VAL A 53 7.44 18.25 -7.38
C VAL A 53 6.81 18.96 -6.18
N GLY A 54 5.47 19.00 -6.18
CA GLY A 54 4.66 19.57 -5.10
C GLY A 54 4.31 18.55 -4.02
N ALA A 55 3.94 19.03 -2.84
CA ALA A 55 3.55 18.14 -1.74
C ALA A 55 2.27 17.33 -2.04
N GLU A 56 1.33 17.91 -2.80
CA GLU A 56 0.11 17.20 -3.22
C GLU A 56 0.42 16.04 -4.17
N GLU A 57 1.38 16.22 -5.08
CA GLU A 57 1.83 15.17 -6.01
C GLU A 57 2.49 14.02 -5.25
N ILE A 58 3.36 14.34 -4.29
CA ILE A 58 3.97 13.33 -3.40
C ILE A 58 2.92 12.62 -2.55
N ALA A 59 1.92 13.33 -2.06
CA ALA A 59 0.83 12.71 -1.28
C ALA A 59 0.05 11.71 -2.14
N GLU A 60 -0.24 12.05 -3.39
CA GLU A 60 -0.91 11.15 -4.32
C GLU A 60 -0.03 9.95 -4.67
N ASP A 61 1.26 10.17 -4.93
CA ASP A 61 2.20 9.09 -5.24
C ASP A 61 2.39 8.12 -4.08
N LEU A 62 2.61 8.64 -2.88
CA LEU A 62 2.66 7.83 -1.67
C LEU A 62 1.35 7.04 -1.48
N ARG A 63 0.18 7.65 -1.74
CA ARG A 63 -1.11 6.96 -1.65
C ARG A 63 -1.17 5.80 -2.65
N GLN A 64 -0.74 6.03 -3.89
CA GLN A 64 -0.73 5.01 -4.93
C GLN A 64 0.25 3.88 -4.63
N GLU A 65 1.49 4.18 -4.22
CA GLU A 65 2.45 3.14 -3.86
C GLU A 65 1.96 2.32 -2.67
N CYS A 66 1.34 2.98 -1.70
CA CYS A 66 0.78 2.28 -0.57
C CYS A 66 -0.41 1.38 -0.95
N ALA A 67 -1.33 1.87 -1.77
CA ALA A 67 -2.47 1.08 -2.24
C ALA A 67 -2.05 -0.17 -3.03
N LYS A 68 -0.92 -0.10 -3.75
CA LYS A 68 -0.35 -1.28 -4.46
C LYS A 68 0.21 -2.33 -3.50
N LEU A 69 0.81 -1.89 -2.40
CA LEU A 69 1.51 -2.77 -1.46
C LEU A 69 0.57 -3.34 -0.37
N ILE A 70 -0.65 -2.83 -0.30
CA ILE A 70 -1.63 -3.18 0.71
C ILE A 70 -2.68 -4.14 0.15
N GLU A 71 -2.65 -5.39 0.62
CA GLU A 71 -3.71 -6.37 0.32
C GLU A 71 -4.94 -6.26 1.25
N SER A 72 -4.90 -5.38 2.28
CA SER A 72 -5.97 -5.26 3.29
C SER A 72 -6.51 -3.83 3.44
N HIS A 73 -7.85 -3.68 3.46
CA HIS A 73 -8.52 -2.38 3.70
C HIS A 73 -8.11 -1.69 5.03
N PHE A 74 -7.59 -2.43 6.02
CA PHE A 74 -7.17 -1.84 7.29
C PHE A 74 -5.88 -1.02 7.14
N LEU A 75 -4.93 -1.54 6.38
CA LEU A 75 -3.69 -0.83 6.07
C LEU A 75 -3.95 0.39 5.19
N GLU A 76 -4.98 0.37 4.33
CA GLU A 76 -5.36 1.49 3.45
C GLU A 76 -5.65 2.76 4.25
N GLN A 77 -6.47 2.66 5.31
CA GLN A 77 -6.79 3.81 6.18
C GLN A 77 -5.58 4.34 6.94
N ILE A 78 -4.73 3.44 7.46
CA ILE A 78 -3.47 3.84 8.10
C ILE A 78 -2.62 4.59 7.09
N CYS A 79 -2.60 4.11 5.85
CA CYS A 79 -1.81 4.74 4.83
C CYS A 79 -2.33 6.11 4.43
N GLU A 80 -3.62 6.27 4.15
CA GLU A 80 -4.17 7.57 3.76
C GLU A 80 -3.89 8.68 4.78
N VAL A 81 -4.11 8.39 6.06
CA VAL A 81 -3.91 9.35 7.15
C VAL A 81 -2.43 9.68 7.31
N THR A 82 -1.57 8.68 7.22
CA THR A 82 -0.13 8.84 7.42
C THR A 82 0.52 9.56 6.24
N VAL A 83 0.17 9.18 5.02
CA VAL A 83 0.68 9.77 3.79
C VAL A 83 0.32 11.23 3.67
N THR A 84 -0.95 11.58 3.83
CA THR A 84 -1.41 12.97 3.66
C THR A 84 -0.73 13.89 4.68
N SER A 85 -0.58 13.42 5.92
CA SER A 85 0.03 14.23 6.99
C SER A 85 1.55 14.36 6.85
N LEU A 86 2.20 13.38 6.22
CA LEU A 86 3.66 13.34 6.11
C LEU A 86 4.19 13.76 4.75
N ALA A 87 3.35 13.95 3.72
CA ALA A 87 3.80 14.26 2.37
C ALA A 87 4.73 15.49 2.30
N SER A 88 4.39 16.60 2.96
CA SER A 88 5.24 17.80 3.00
C SER A 88 6.60 17.55 3.69
N PRO A 89 6.65 17.00 4.92
CA PRO A 89 7.91 16.58 5.54
C PRO A 89 8.71 15.55 4.73
N PHE A 90 8.03 14.60 4.11
CA PHE A 90 8.65 13.53 3.32
C PHE A 90 9.31 14.08 2.06
N LEU A 91 8.60 14.93 1.31
CA LEU A 91 9.14 15.69 0.18
C LEU A 91 10.33 16.55 0.59
N LYS A 92 10.26 17.22 1.73
CA LYS A 92 11.40 17.99 2.23
C LYS A 92 12.64 17.10 2.40
N LYS A 93 12.48 15.92 3.00
CA LYS A 93 13.59 14.98 3.20
C LYS A 93 14.11 14.39 1.89
N LEU A 94 13.24 14.13 0.93
CA LEU A 94 13.62 13.75 -0.43
C LEU A 94 14.48 14.85 -1.11
N LYS A 95 14.05 16.12 -1.02
CA LYS A 95 14.82 17.28 -1.52
C LYS A 95 16.16 17.47 -0.81
N GLU A 96 16.25 17.09 0.46
CA GLU A 96 17.51 17.10 1.22
C GLU A 96 18.46 15.96 0.82
N GLY A 97 18.03 15.03 -0.04
CA GLY A 97 18.84 13.88 -0.47
C GLY A 97 19.02 12.83 0.62
N GLU A 98 18.11 12.76 1.59
CA GLU A 98 18.21 11.83 2.71
C GLU A 98 18.08 10.38 2.27
N SER A 99 18.67 9.47 3.05
CA SER A 99 18.51 8.06 2.80
C SER A 99 17.06 7.65 3.00
N THR A 100 16.62 6.65 2.22
CA THR A 100 15.28 6.09 2.30
C THR A 100 14.96 5.61 3.72
N HIS A 101 15.94 4.98 4.39
CA HIS A 101 15.83 4.57 5.78
C HIS A 101 15.59 5.76 6.73
N ASN A 102 16.39 6.83 6.62
CA ASN A 102 16.25 8.02 7.48
C ASN A 102 14.90 8.72 7.28
N ILE A 103 14.41 8.77 6.04
CA ILE A 103 13.07 9.28 5.72
C ILE A 103 12.02 8.47 6.49
N CYS A 104 12.16 7.14 6.51
CA CYS A 104 11.21 6.24 7.14
C CYS A 104 11.32 6.20 8.68
N VAL A 105 12.51 6.39 9.24
CA VAL A 105 12.70 6.68 10.67
C VAL A 105 11.99 7.97 11.05
N PHE A 106 12.23 9.05 10.30
CA PHE A 106 11.61 10.35 10.54
C PHE A 106 10.08 10.26 10.47
N ALA A 107 9.56 9.52 9.49
CA ALA A 107 8.15 9.23 9.30
C ALA A 107 7.59 8.22 10.33
N ARG A 108 8.43 7.70 11.24
CA ARG A 108 8.10 6.73 12.30
C ARG A 108 7.60 5.37 11.81
N PHE A 109 7.97 5.00 10.58
CA PHE A 109 7.78 3.66 10.05
C PHE A 109 8.90 2.71 10.46
N CYS A 110 10.12 3.24 10.58
CA CYS A 110 11.29 2.53 11.09
C CYS A 110 11.62 2.99 12.51
N ARG A 111 12.37 2.17 13.25
CA ARG A 111 13.06 2.58 14.48
C ARG A 111 14.52 2.85 14.16
N ASP A 112 15.10 3.85 14.83
CA ASP A 112 16.54 4.10 14.90
C ASP A 112 17.31 2.95 15.56
#